data_AF-A0A7J4MNE7-F1
#
_entry.id   AF-A0A7J4MNE7-F1
#
_cell.length_a   1.000
_cell.length_b   1.000
_cell.length_c   1.000
_cell.angle_alpha   90.00
_cell.angle_beta   90.00
_cell.angle_gamma   90.00
#
_symmetry.space_group_name_H-M   'P 1'
#
loop_
_entity.id
_entity.type
_entity.pdbx_description
1 polymer ?
#
loop_
_entity_poly.entity_id
_entity_poly.type
_entity_poly.pdbx_seq_one_letter_code
_entity_poly.pdbx_strand_id
1 'polypeptide(L)'
;MEEKNKINEVEAKVQGSAVVFTYLVTKDIVETLERKLGYSLDREIKEEVRDLENRFLYDFWQYIPENLDKVAVNANPVSAQLETMVRRNGFPVISLDRVYLTNADEYLEVTRITDPKTGEVKVSERPGNRPLDEQISSLRKYEKIVLADVGAFEGGTLLEISEMLENSGLDIEEIYLGFSSNKANRRINNNRKLTALNLFDFYEWIEMRDFFGIDGRNVGMDSDTRLYIPYWENLPKWASISKEKEREVAELCKDYNGILLGLLKQEEYDVRKIGRMIKYEGGK
;
A
#
# COMPACT_ATOMS: atom_id res chain seq x y z
N MET A 1 -20.90 17.09 4.50
CA MET A 1 -21.56 17.61 3.29
C MET A 1 -20.94 18.94 2.83
N GLU A 2 -20.26 19.67 3.72
CA GLU A 2 -19.55 20.92 3.37
C GLU A 2 -18.14 20.71 2.75
N GLU A 3 -17.49 19.55 2.94
CA GLU A 3 -16.17 19.28 2.32
C GLU A 3 -16.22 18.97 0.83
N LYS A 4 -17.33 18.45 0.30
CA LYS A 4 -17.49 18.21 -1.14
C LYS A 4 -17.59 19.52 -1.94
N ASN A 5 -18.02 20.62 -1.30
CA ASN A 5 -18.08 21.93 -1.93
C ASN A 5 -16.72 22.63 -2.03
N LYS A 6 -15.72 22.24 -1.23
CA LYS A 6 -14.36 22.81 -1.32
C LYS A 6 -13.57 22.32 -2.53
N ILE A 7 -13.91 21.16 -3.09
CA ILE A 7 -13.25 20.64 -4.29
C ILE A 7 -13.60 21.51 -5.51
N ASN A 8 -14.83 22.05 -5.59
CA ASN A 8 -15.28 22.85 -6.72
C ASN A 8 -14.74 24.31 -6.71
N GLU A 9 -14.24 24.83 -5.58
CA GLU A 9 -13.69 26.19 -5.52
C GLU A 9 -12.18 26.27 -5.81
N VAL A 10 -11.45 25.15 -5.76
CA VAL A 10 -10.01 25.12 -6.10
C VAL A 10 -9.79 25.13 -7.63
N GLU A 11 -10.85 24.96 -8.43
CA GLU A 11 -10.79 25.01 -9.91
C GLU A 11 -10.65 26.43 -10.49
N ALA A 12 -10.63 27.48 -9.67
CA ALA A 12 -10.52 28.85 -10.15
C ALA A 12 -9.19 29.50 -9.73
N LYS A 13 -8.15 29.28 -10.56
CA LYS A 13 -6.96 30.14 -10.83
C LYS A 13 -5.62 29.40 -10.75
N VAL A 14 -5.36 28.53 -11.72
CA VAL A 14 -4.01 28.39 -12.31
C VAL A 14 -4.18 28.26 -13.82
N GLN A 15 -3.49 29.12 -14.57
CA GLN A 15 -3.56 29.17 -16.03
C GLN A 15 -3.02 27.86 -16.65
N GLY A 16 -3.85 27.17 -17.45
CA GLY A 16 -3.41 26.54 -18.69
C GLY A 16 -3.36 25.02 -18.80
N SER A 17 -3.49 24.25 -17.72
CA SER A 17 -3.63 22.80 -17.81
C SER A 17 -4.59 22.32 -16.72
N ALA A 18 -5.71 21.73 -17.11
CA ALA A 18 -6.60 21.06 -16.16
C ALA A 18 -5.77 20.04 -15.38
N VAL A 19 -5.83 20.10 -14.04
CA VAL A 19 -5.18 19.09 -13.19
C VAL A 19 -5.91 17.78 -13.45
N VAL A 20 -5.21 16.80 -14.01
CA VAL A 20 -5.75 15.45 -14.22
C VAL A 20 -5.41 14.63 -12.99
N PHE A 21 -6.42 14.18 -12.26
CA PHE A 21 -6.22 13.29 -11.13
C PHE A 21 -6.03 11.84 -11.60
N THR A 22 -5.14 11.11 -10.93
CA THR A 22 -4.79 9.72 -11.27
C THR A 22 -5.45 8.72 -10.32
N TYR A 23 -6.08 7.70 -10.87
CA TYR A 23 -6.42 6.46 -10.15
C TYR A 23 -5.30 5.45 -10.41
N LEU A 24 -4.42 5.27 -9.44
CA LEU A 24 -3.26 4.38 -9.55
C LEU A 24 -3.55 3.00 -8.97
N VAL A 25 -3.24 1.94 -9.72
CA VAL A 25 -3.19 0.58 -9.20
C VAL A 25 -1.78 0.00 -9.34
N THR A 26 -1.19 -0.44 -8.22
CA THR A 26 0.08 -1.18 -8.20
C THR A 26 -0.18 -2.68 -8.27
N LYS A 27 0.35 -3.34 -9.31
CA LYS A 27 0.30 -4.79 -9.49
C LYS A 27 1.45 -5.45 -8.73
N ASP A 28 1.09 -6.19 -7.70
CA ASP A 28 2.00 -6.69 -6.67
C ASP A 28 1.56 -8.04 -6.07
N ILE A 29 0.61 -8.73 -6.71
CA ILE A 29 0.07 -9.98 -6.18
C ILE A 29 1.17 -11.03 -6.03
N VAL A 30 2.00 -11.21 -7.07
CA VAL A 30 3.06 -12.24 -7.07
C VAL A 30 4.02 -12.02 -5.91
N GLU A 31 4.56 -10.82 -5.79
CA GLU A 31 5.55 -10.45 -4.78
C GLU A 31 4.94 -10.57 -3.37
N THR A 32 3.67 -10.20 -3.22
CA THR A 32 2.92 -10.34 -1.96
C THR A 32 2.71 -11.80 -1.57
N LEU A 33 2.33 -12.65 -2.53
CA LEU A 33 2.11 -14.08 -2.31
C LEU A 33 3.40 -14.78 -1.91
N GLU A 34 4.50 -14.56 -2.63
CA GLU A 34 5.79 -15.18 -2.31
C GLU A 34 6.23 -14.84 -0.89
N ARG A 35 6.05 -13.58 -0.47
CA ARG A 35 6.33 -13.16 0.90
C ARG A 35 5.45 -13.90 1.93
N LYS A 36 4.14 -13.98 1.69
CA LYS A 36 3.19 -14.61 2.63
C LYS A 36 3.38 -16.12 2.71
N LEU A 37 3.66 -16.76 1.58
CA LEU A 37 3.87 -18.21 1.50
C LEU A 37 5.26 -18.61 2.06
N GLY A 38 6.24 -17.72 1.95
CA GLY A 38 7.61 -17.91 2.41
C GLY A 38 8.49 -18.67 1.41
N TYR A 39 8.06 -18.76 0.15
CA TYR A 39 8.79 -19.41 -0.94
C TYR A 39 8.38 -18.80 -2.28
N SER A 40 9.20 -19.02 -3.30
CA SER A 40 8.91 -18.54 -4.64
C SER A 40 7.82 -19.34 -5.32
N LEU A 41 6.93 -18.65 -6.04
CA LEU A 41 5.94 -19.30 -6.90
C LEU A 41 6.63 -19.83 -8.17
N ASP A 42 6.08 -20.91 -8.71
CA ASP A 42 6.51 -21.45 -9.99
C ASP A 42 6.28 -20.44 -11.11
N ARG A 43 7.13 -20.52 -12.15
CA ARG A 43 7.11 -19.53 -13.24
C ARG A 43 5.77 -19.48 -13.94
N GLU A 44 5.17 -20.63 -14.23
CA GLU A 44 3.86 -20.73 -14.89
C GLU A 44 2.79 -20.05 -14.06
N ILE A 45 2.80 -20.27 -12.73
CA ILE A 45 1.87 -19.63 -11.81
C ILE A 45 2.07 -18.12 -11.73
N LYS A 46 3.31 -17.64 -11.75
CA LYS A 46 3.58 -16.19 -11.83
C LYS A 46 3.00 -15.56 -13.10
N GLU A 47 3.11 -16.25 -14.23
CA GLU A 47 2.57 -15.80 -15.51
C GLU A 47 1.03 -15.79 -15.46
N GLU A 48 0.40 -16.86 -14.97
CA GLU A 48 -1.06 -16.92 -14.81
C GLU A 48 -1.64 -15.88 -13.85
N VAL A 49 -0.96 -15.63 -12.73
CA VAL A 49 -1.34 -14.58 -11.78
C VAL A 49 -1.26 -13.20 -12.42
N ARG A 50 -0.21 -12.91 -13.19
CA ARG A 50 -0.09 -11.61 -13.89
C ARG A 50 -1.15 -11.44 -14.96
N ASP A 51 -1.50 -12.51 -15.67
CA ASP A 51 -2.60 -12.49 -16.63
C ASP A 51 -3.94 -12.28 -15.94
N LEU A 52 -4.12 -12.84 -14.74
CA LEU A 52 -5.29 -12.59 -13.91
C LEU A 52 -5.37 -11.13 -13.45
N GLU A 53 -4.27 -10.49 -13.04
CA GLU A 53 -4.23 -9.06 -12.70
C GLU A 53 -4.63 -8.17 -13.90
N ASN A 54 -4.13 -8.49 -15.09
CA ASN A 54 -4.44 -7.71 -16.30
C ASN A 54 -5.91 -7.85 -16.70
N ARG A 55 -6.48 -9.04 -16.60
CA ARG A 55 -7.92 -9.28 -16.83
C ARG A 55 -8.79 -8.52 -15.82
N PHE A 56 -8.42 -8.58 -14.54
CA PHE A 56 -9.12 -7.81 -13.51
C PHE A 56 -9.11 -6.32 -13.83
N LEU A 57 -7.96 -5.75 -14.19
CA LEU A 57 -7.86 -4.33 -14.54
C LEU A 57 -8.75 -3.95 -15.72
N TYR A 58 -8.81 -4.79 -16.75
CA TYR A 58 -9.66 -4.55 -17.92
C TYR A 58 -11.14 -4.41 -17.51
N ASP A 59 -11.63 -5.31 -16.67
CA ASP A 59 -13.00 -5.29 -16.15
C ASP A 59 -13.22 -4.16 -15.16
N PHE A 60 -12.27 -3.94 -14.24
CA PHE A 60 -12.32 -2.94 -13.19
C PHE A 60 -12.35 -1.50 -13.74
N TRP A 61 -11.60 -1.23 -14.81
CA TRP A 61 -11.54 0.11 -15.41
C TRP A 61 -12.86 0.60 -16.01
N GLN A 62 -13.85 -0.28 -16.23
CA GLN A 62 -15.20 0.11 -16.61
C GLN A 62 -15.95 0.85 -15.49
N TYR A 63 -15.51 0.69 -14.24
CA TYR A 63 -16.15 1.29 -13.05
C TYR A 63 -15.49 2.59 -12.60
N ILE A 64 -14.32 2.93 -13.15
CA ILE A 64 -13.60 4.16 -12.81
C ILE A 64 -14.02 5.29 -13.74
N PRO A 65 -14.32 6.50 -13.21
CA PRO A 65 -14.73 7.65 -14.02
C PRO A 65 -13.78 7.93 -15.19
N GLU A 66 -14.35 8.28 -16.34
CA GLU A 66 -13.59 8.55 -17.58
C GLU A 66 -12.71 9.80 -17.51
N ASN A 67 -13.02 10.72 -16.60
CA ASN A 67 -12.27 11.96 -16.41
C ASN A 67 -11.02 11.80 -15.52
N LEU A 68 -10.75 10.59 -15.02
CA LEU A 68 -9.54 10.26 -14.28
C LEU A 68 -8.51 9.61 -15.20
N ASP A 69 -7.24 9.90 -14.97
CA ASP A 69 -6.14 9.15 -15.56
C ASP A 69 -6.04 7.77 -14.88
N LYS A 70 -6.11 6.70 -15.67
CA LYS A 70 -6.15 5.30 -15.18
C LYS A 70 -4.78 4.69 -15.39
N VAL A 71 -4.02 4.54 -14.30
CA VAL A 71 -2.63 4.09 -14.38
C VAL A 71 -2.49 2.77 -13.63
N ALA A 72 -1.89 1.78 -14.29
CA ALA A 72 -1.47 0.54 -13.65
C ALA A 72 0.04 0.38 -13.81
N VAL A 73 0.73 0.11 -12.70
CA VAL A 73 2.19 -0.07 -12.67
C VAL A 73 2.54 -1.40 -12.04
N ASN A 74 3.55 -2.07 -12.55
CA ASN A 74 4.10 -3.27 -11.90
C ASN A 74 4.97 -2.85 -10.71
N ALA A 75 4.95 -3.62 -9.63
CA ALA A 75 5.83 -3.39 -8.47
C ALA A 75 7.32 -3.51 -8.84
N ASN A 76 7.70 -4.56 -9.58
CA ASN A 76 9.11 -4.88 -9.84
C ASN A 76 9.95 -3.74 -10.47
N PRO A 77 9.49 -3.03 -11.52
CA PRO A 77 10.26 -1.90 -12.05
C PRO A 77 10.46 -0.77 -11.04
N VAL A 78 9.45 -0.49 -10.21
CA VAL A 78 9.52 0.56 -9.18
C VAL A 78 10.48 0.15 -8.09
N SER A 79 10.40 -1.10 -7.64
CA SER A 79 11.35 -1.70 -6.71
C SER A 79 12.79 -1.57 -7.22
N ALA A 80 13.07 -2.00 -8.46
CA ALA A 80 14.42 -1.93 -9.03
C ALA A 80 14.98 -0.49 -9.10
N GLN A 81 14.13 0.49 -9.40
CA GLN A 81 14.50 1.90 -9.39
C GLN A 81 14.76 2.41 -7.97
N LEU A 82 13.91 2.02 -7.01
CA LEU A 82 14.05 2.42 -5.60
C LEU A 82 15.33 1.82 -5.01
N GLU A 83 15.60 0.54 -5.28
CA GLU A 83 16.84 -0.13 -4.91
C GLU A 83 18.07 0.60 -5.46
N THR A 84 18.02 1.02 -6.73
CA THR A 84 19.11 1.78 -7.36
C THR A 84 19.31 3.14 -6.70
N MET A 85 18.21 3.80 -6.34
CA MET A 85 18.23 5.10 -5.69
C MET A 85 18.85 5.01 -4.29
N VAL A 86 18.39 4.07 -3.46
CA VAL A 86 18.89 3.93 -2.08
C VAL A 86 20.35 3.45 -2.05
N ARG A 87 20.84 2.65 -3.01
CA ARG A 87 22.26 2.20 -3.01
C ARG A 87 23.28 3.35 -3.04
N ARG A 88 22.87 4.54 -3.47
CA ARG A 88 23.74 5.72 -3.62
C ARG A 88 23.79 6.62 -2.37
N ASN A 89 23.02 6.30 -1.33
CA ASN A 89 22.72 7.24 -0.24
C ASN A 89 23.85 7.38 0.82
N GLY A 90 24.74 6.40 0.97
CA GLY A 90 25.88 6.45 1.90
C GLY A 90 25.55 6.22 3.38
N PHE A 91 24.27 6.08 3.75
CA PHE A 91 23.79 5.77 5.09
C PHE A 91 23.03 4.43 5.13
N PRO A 92 22.86 3.82 6.32
CA PRO A 92 22.00 2.66 6.50
C PRO A 92 20.57 2.94 6.05
N VAL A 93 20.02 2.05 5.24
CA VAL A 93 18.66 2.14 4.70
C VAL A 93 17.72 1.34 5.57
N ILE A 94 16.72 2.02 6.14
CA ILE A 94 15.61 1.40 6.85
C ILE A 94 14.40 1.40 5.92
N SER A 95 13.92 0.21 5.55
CA SER A 95 12.71 0.08 4.74
C SER A 95 11.46 -0.12 5.61
N LEU A 96 10.36 0.53 5.23
CA LEU A 96 9.02 0.27 5.77
C LEU A 96 8.27 -0.85 5.03
N ASP A 97 8.78 -1.28 3.87
CA ASP A 97 8.17 -2.30 3.04
C ASP A 97 9.21 -3.27 2.45
N ARG A 98 9.12 -4.55 2.86
CA ARG A 98 9.95 -5.65 2.34
C ARG A 98 9.57 -6.11 0.93
N VAL A 99 8.34 -5.85 0.50
CA VAL A 99 7.87 -6.24 -0.85
C VAL A 99 8.57 -5.40 -1.90
N TYR A 100 8.73 -4.10 -1.63
CA TYR A 100 9.22 -3.16 -2.64
C TYR A 100 10.72 -2.88 -2.56
N LEU A 101 11.38 -3.17 -1.45
CA LEU A 101 12.80 -2.91 -1.29
C LEU A 101 13.49 -4.08 -0.60
N THR A 102 14.24 -4.89 -1.34
CA THR A 102 14.85 -6.12 -0.80
C THR A 102 16.29 -5.94 -0.31
N ASN A 103 16.91 -4.82 -0.66
CA ASN A 103 18.31 -4.50 -0.38
C ASN A 103 18.49 -3.48 0.76
N ALA A 104 17.50 -3.32 1.63
CA ALA A 104 17.62 -2.47 2.82
C ALA A 104 18.52 -3.13 3.87
N ASP A 105 19.20 -2.30 4.67
CA ASP A 105 20.04 -2.78 5.77
C ASP A 105 19.17 -3.36 6.90
N GLU A 106 18.04 -2.70 7.18
CA GLU A 106 17.03 -3.17 8.12
C GLU A 106 15.60 -2.83 7.68
N TYR A 107 14.65 -3.45 8.35
CA TYR A 107 13.22 -3.30 8.09
C TYR A 107 12.50 -2.90 9.35
N LEU A 108 11.76 -1.80 9.28
CA LEU A 108 10.82 -1.42 10.32
C LEU A 108 9.44 -1.97 9.92
N GLU A 109 9.06 -3.08 10.55
CA GLU A 109 7.83 -3.81 10.28
C GLU A 109 6.64 -3.11 10.91
N VAL A 110 6.19 -2.07 10.23
CA VAL A 110 5.10 -1.20 10.63
C VAL A 110 3.89 -1.39 9.71
N THR A 111 2.71 -1.22 10.27
CA THR A 111 1.45 -1.22 9.53
C THR A 111 0.42 -0.36 10.25
N ARG A 112 -0.77 -0.29 9.66
CA ARG A 112 -1.95 0.32 10.27
C ARG A 112 -2.92 -0.76 10.69
N ILE A 113 -3.18 -0.88 11.98
CA ILE A 113 -4.21 -1.77 12.52
C ILE A 113 -5.54 -1.01 12.58
N THR A 114 -6.58 -1.66 12.07
CA THR A 114 -7.95 -1.17 12.01
C THR A 114 -8.79 -1.94 13.02
N ASP A 115 -9.48 -1.23 13.91
CA ASP A 115 -10.51 -1.83 14.74
C ASP A 115 -11.70 -2.21 13.84
N PRO A 116 -12.10 -3.50 13.78
CA PRO A 116 -13.15 -3.95 12.88
C PRO A 116 -14.55 -3.44 13.26
N LYS A 117 -14.75 -2.99 14.51
CA LYS A 117 -16.00 -2.49 15.05
C LYS A 117 -16.14 -0.99 14.88
N THR A 118 -15.08 -0.23 15.15
CA THR A 118 -15.13 1.24 15.12
C THR A 118 -14.60 1.81 13.79
N GLY A 119 -13.76 1.04 13.09
CA GLY A 119 -13.01 1.53 11.93
C GLY A 119 -11.89 2.50 12.29
N GLU A 120 -11.55 2.64 13.58
CA GLU A 120 -10.40 3.40 14.05
C GLU A 120 -9.10 2.78 13.54
N VAL A 121 -8.14 3.61 13.15
CA VAL A 121 -6.87 3.19 12.59
C VAL A 121 -5.74 3.71 13.45
N LYS A 122 -4.82 2.83 13.82
CA LYS A 122 -3.60 3.16 14.57
C LYS A 122 -2.35 2.58 13.89
N VAL A 123 -1.23 3.29 13.99
CA VAL A 123 0.08 2.73 13.61
C VAL A 123 0.49 1.67 14.64
N SER A 124 0.96 0.53 14.19
CA SER A 124 1.43 -0.59 15.02
C SER A 124 2.48 -1.41 14.26
N GLU A 125 3.09 -2.36 14.93
CA GLU A 125 3.88 -3.41 14.32
C GLU A 125 3.06 -4.27 13.35
N ARG A 126 3.71 -4.74 12.27
CA ARG A 126 3.12 -5.71 11.36
C ARG A 126 2.93 -7.05 12.11
N PRO A 127 1.74 -7.68 12.01
CA PRO A 127 1.44 -8.96 12.66
C PRO A 127 2.56 -10.00 12.51
N GLY A 128 2.98 -10.61 13.64
CA GLY A 128 4.07 -11.59 13.70
C GLY A 128 5.48 -11.03 13.91
N ASN A 129 5.63 -9.71 14.05
CA ASN A 129 6.91 -9.06 14.32
C ASN A 129 7.03 -8.58 15.77
N ARG A 130 8.24 -8.18 16.16
CA ARG A 130 8.51 -7.60 17.48
C ARG A 130 7.72 -6.31 17.71
N PRO A 131 7.40 -5.95 18.96
CA PRO A 131 6.80 -4.65 19.29
C PRO A 131 7.54 -3.48 18.63
N LEU A 132 6.78 -2.48 18.18
CA LEU A 132 7.32 -1.39 17.36
C LEU A 132 8.40 -0.58 18.11
N ASP A 133 8.25 -0.39 19.42
CA ASP A 133 9.22 0.24 20.30
C ASP A 133 10.54 -0.55 20.41
N GLU A 134 10.48 -1.88 20.46
CA GLU A 134 11.66 -2.73 20.41
C GLU A 134 12.37 -2.66 19.05
N GLN A 135 11.62 -2.63 17.95
CA GLN A 135 12.18 -2.47 16.61
C GLN A 135 12.93 -1.14 16.50
N ILE A 136 12.30 -0.03 16.87
CA ILE A 136 12.91 1.31 16.87
C ILE A 136 14.14 1.35 17.79
N SER A 137 14.04 0.78 18.98
CA SER A 137 15.16 0.71 19.92
C SER A 137 16.36 -0.02 19.33
N SER A 138 16.13 -1.07 18.53
CA SER A 138 17.22 -1.81 17.87
C SER A 138 17.92 -1.02 16.75
N LEU A 139 17.26 -0.01 16.19
CA LEU A 139 17.85 0.88 15.17
C LEU A 139 18.79 1.93 15.78
N ARG A 140 18.76 2.17 17.10
CA ARG A 140 19.62 3.17 17.80
C ARG A 140 21.11 2.89 17.75
N LYS A 141 21.52 1.75 17.18
CA LYS A 141 22.93 1.48 16.83
C LYS A 141 23.42 2.36 15.66
N TYR A 142 22.50 2.95 14.91
CA TYR A 142 22.77 3.95 13.89
C TYR A 142 22.55 5.35 14.49
N GLU A 143 23.39 6.30 14.10
CA GLU A 143 23.20 7.73 14.44
C GLU A 143 22.32 8.41 13.39
N LYS A 144 22.55 8.07 12.12
CA LYS A 144 21.91 8.65 10.95
C LYS A 144 21.48 7.55 10.00
N ILE A 145 20.29 7.67 9.45
CA ILE A 145 19.67 6.70 8.55
C ILE A 145 19.03 7.37 7.35
N VAL A 146 18.72 6.56 6.36
CA VAL A 146 17.79 6.88 5.29
C VAL A 146 16.55 6.01 5.44
N LEU A 147 15.38 6.62 5.23
CA LEU A 147 14.11 5.91 5.27
C LEU A 147 13.63 5.64 3.84
N ALA A 148 13.10 4.45 3.59
CA ALA A 148 12.53 4.11 2.29
C ALA A 148 11.17 3.42 2.41
N ASP A 149 10.26 3.73 1.49
CA ASP A 149 8.94 3.11 1.42
C ASP A 149 8.44 3.08 -0.04
N VAL A 150 7.41 2.27 -0.31
CA VAL A 150 6.80 2.21 -1.65
C VAL A 150 6.14 3.53 -2.00
N GLY A 151 5.50 4.22 -1.06
CA GLY A 151 4.98 5.54 -1.34
C GLY A 151 4.16 6.20 -0.25
N ALA A 152 3.77 7.44 -0.52
CA ALA A 152 2.96 8.24 0.39
C ALA A 152 1.78 8.92 -0.31
N PHE A 153 0.57 8.66 0.18
CA PHE A 153 -0.65 9.30 -0.33
C PHE A 153 -0.88 10.67 0.32
N GLU A 154 -1.03 10.74 1.65
CA GLU A 154 -1.14 12.02 2.40
C GLU A 154 0.11 12.37 3.22
N GLY A 155 1.02 11.41 3.37
CA GLY A 155 2.25 11.53 4.17
C GLY A 155 2.06 11.40 5.69
N GLY A 156 0.84 11.27 6.21
CA GLY A 156 0.59 11.24 7.67
C GLY A 156 1.34 10.12 8.40
N THR A 157 1.16 8.87 7.96
CA THR A 157 1.83 7.71 8.57
C THR A 157 3.36 7.80 8.49
N LEU A 158 3.89 8.26 7.36
CA LEU A 158 5.35 8.41 7.19
C LEU A 158 5.93 9.48 8.13
N LEU A 159 5.22 10.60 8.32
CA LEU A 159 5.62 11.65 9.27
C LEU A 159 5.56 11.16 10.71
N GLU A 160 4.50 10.44 11.09
CA GLU A 160 4.36 9.84 12.42
C GLU A 160 5.51 8.88 12.72
N ILE A 161 5.84 7.99 11.78
CA ILE A 161 6.98 7.06 11.91
C ILE A 161 8.30 7.83 12.01
N SER A 162 8.48 8.87 11.21
CA SER A 162 9.70 9.69 11.25
C SER A 162 9.87 10.38 12.61
N GLU A 163 8.79 10.92 13.17
CA GLU A 163 8.78 11.51 14.51
C GLU A 163 9.12 10.47 15.60
N MET A 164 8.59 9.24 15.50
CA MET A 164 8.92 8.17 16.44
C MET A 164 10.41 7.81 16.42
N LEU A 165 11.01 7.75 15.23
CA LEU A 165 12.45 7.47 15.04
C LEU A 165 13.31 8.61 15.60
N GLU A 166 12.98 9.86 15.27
CA GLU A 166 13.70 11.05 15.74
C GLU A 166 13.61 11.24 17.26
N ASN A 167 12.43 11.03 17.85
CA ASN A 167 12.23 11.05 19.30
C ASN A 167 13.05 9.96 20.02
N SER A 168 13.45 8.90 19.30
CA SER A 168 14.34 7.85 19.80
C SER A 168 15.83 8.17 19.60
N GLY A 169 16.14 9.34 19.04
CA GLY A 169 17.48 9.86 18.82
C GLY A 169 18.11 9.52 17.47
N LEU A 170 17.31 9.09 16.48
CA LEU A 170 17.80 8.81 15.12
C LEU A 170 17.68 10.05 14.24
N ASP A 171 18.73 10.38 13.49
CA ASP A 171 18.68 11.41 12.45
C ASP A 171 18.23 10.80 11.11
N ILE A 172 17.19 11.36 10.49
CA ILE A 172 16.70 10.93 9.17
C ILE A 172 17.26 11.88 8.13
N GLU A 173 18.30 11.45 7.42
CA GLU A 173 18.96 12.27 6.39
C GLU A 173 18.02 12.59 5.23
N GLU A 174 17.36 11.54 4.71
CA GLU A 174 16.50 11.63 3.54
C GLU A 174 15.48 10.49 3.54
N ILE A 175 14.31 10.78 2.98
CA ILE A 175 13.28 9.80 2.70
C ILE A 175 13.25 9.52 1.19
N TYR A 176 13.20 8.25 0.83
CA TYR A 176 13.06 7.78 -0.55
C TYR A 176 11.73 7.07 -0.78
N LEU A 177 10.98 7.50 -1.79
CA LEU A 177 9.69 6.90 -2.14
C LEU A 177 9.64 6.42 -3.58
N GLY A 178 8.97 5.29 -3.81
CA GLY A 178 8.58 4.87 -5.17
C GLY A 178 7.52 5.79 -5.77
N PHE A 179 6.53 6.16 -4.95
CA PHE A 179 5.40 7.00 -5.33
C PHE A 179 5.14 8.08 -4.29
N SER A 180 4.75 9.27 -4.71
CA SER A 180 4.19 10.26 -3.79
C SER A 180 3.12 11.06 -4.48
N SER A 181 2.07 11.42 -3.74
CA SER A 181 1.21 12.50 -4.20
C SER A 181 1.97 13.82 -4.14
N ASN A 182 1.59 14.81 -4.96
CA ASN A 182 2.12 16.16 -4.83
C ASN A 182 1.82 16.77 -3.45
N LYS A 183 0.66 16.44 -2.85
CA LYS A 183 0.27 16.88 -1.49
C LYS A 183 1.21 16.30 -0.44
N ALA A 184 1.44 14.99 -0.44
CA ALA A 184 2.36 14.32 0.47
C ALA A 184 3.79 14.83 0.28
N ASN A 185 4.22 14.98 -0.98
CA ASN A 185 5.57 15.42 -1.29
C ASN A 185 5.86 16.80 -0.67
N ARG A 186 4.98 17.78 -0.90
CA ARG A 186 5.09 19.12 -0.30
C ARG A 186 5.05 19.07 1.23
N ARG A 187 4.10 18.31 1.80
CA ARG A 187 3.93 18.20 3.26
C ARG A 187 5.18 17.65 3.94
N ILE A 188 5.78 16.61 3.36
CA ILE A 188 6.97 15.97 3.91
C ILE A 188 8.20 16.85 3.68
N ASN A 189 8.39 17.40 2.46
CA ASN A 189 9.52 18.28 2.13
C ASN A 189 9.61 19.56 2.98
N ASN A 190 8.49 20.01 3.56
CA ASN A 190 8.51 21.12 4.53
C ASN A 190 9.19 20.79 5.86
N ASN A 191 9.35 19.51 6.19
CA ASN A 191 9.91 19.05 7.46
C ASN A 191 11.20 18.24 7.26
N ARG A 192 11.30 17.47 6.16
CA ARG A 192 12.38 16.50 5.92
C ARG A 192 12.67 16.41 4.43
N LYS A 193 13.91 16.13 4.06
CA LYS A 193 14.26 15.90 2.66
C LYS A 193 13.57 14.65 2.13
N LEU A 194 12.84 14.77 1.03
CA LEU A 194 12.14 13.68 0.38
C LEU A 194 12.44 13.67 -1.13
N THR A 195 12.90 12.51 -1.61
CA THR A 195 13.02 12.19 -3.03
C THR A 195 12.04 11.08 -3.40
N ALA A 196 11.17 11.35 -4.38
CA ALA A 196 10.22 10.38 -4.91
C ALA A 196 10.53 10.08 -6.37
N LEU A 197 10.47 8.80 -6.78
CA LEU A 197 10.69 8.40 -8.17
C LEU A 197 9.57 8.91 -9.08
N ASN A 198 8.32 8.79 -8.62
CA ASN A 198 7.14 9.17 -9.37
C ASN A 198 6.22 10.07 -8.52
N LEU A 199 5.76 11.17 -9.13
CA LEU A 199 4.83 12.11 -8.53
C LEU A 199 3.51 12.10 -9.30
N PHE A 200 2.40 12.08 -8.54
CA PHE A 200 1.05 12.09 -9.10
C PHE A 200 0.15 13.05 -8.31
N ASP A 201 -0.92 13.50 -8.94
CA ASP A 201 -2.07 14.06 -8.24
C ASP A 201 -3.10 12.94 -8.06
N PHE A 202 -2.97 12.15 -7.00
CA PHE A 202 -3.85 11.00 -6.82
C PHE A 202 -5.29 11.41 -6.57
N TYR A 203 -6.20 10.81 -7.32
CA TYR A 203 -7.58 10.58 -6.88
C TYR A 203 -7.59 9.45 -5.85
N GLU A 204 -6.94 8.33 -6.18
CA GLU A 204 -6.83 7.15 -5.35
C GLU A 204 -5.58 6.35 -5.73
N TRP A 205 -5.02 5.60 -4.76
CA TRP A 205 -3.98 4.61 -5.01
C TRP A 205 -4.27 3.32 -4.24
N ILE A 206 -4.40 2.22 -4.98
CA ILE A 206 -4.68 0.89 -4.43
C ILE A 206 -3.63 -0.12 -4.87
N GLU A 207 -3.31 -1.03 -3.98
CA GLU A 207 -2.48 -2.19 -4.27
C GLU A 207 -3.38 -3.35 -4.71
N MET A 208 -3.03 -4.02 -5.81
CA MET A 208 -3.88 -5.05 -6.42
C MET A 208 -4.24 -6.17 -5.43
N ARG A 209 -3.31 -6.52 -4.55
CA ARG A 209 -3.53 -7.46 -3.44
C ARG A 209 -4.73 -7.15 -2.54
N ASP A 210 -5.10 -5.87 -2.39
CA ASP A 210 -6.24 -5.43 -1.56
C ASP A 210 -7.58 -5.75 -2.26
N PHE A 211 -7.65 -5.59 -3.58
CA PHE A 211 -8.82 -5.99 -4.37
C PHE A 211 -8.99 -7.50 -4.41
N PHE A 212 -7.89 -8.25 -4.46
CA PHE A 212 -7.93 -9.71 -4.51
C PHE A 212 -8.11 -10.35 -3.14
N GLY A 213 -8.25 -9.59 -2.06
CA GLY A 213 -8.42 -10.12 -0.70
C GLY A 213 -7.26 -11.02 -0.27
N ILE A 214 -6.06 -10.79 -0.81
CA ILE A 214 -4.82 -11.39 -0.34
C ILE A 214 -4.28 -10.57 0.83
N ASP A 215 -4.57 -9.28 0.81
CA ASP A 215 -4.33 -8.33 1.88
C ASP A 215 -5.60 -7.50 2.14
N GLY A 216 -5.49 -6.45 2.94
CA GLY A 216 -6.57 -5.52 3.22
C GLY A 216 -6.29 -4.69 4.47
N ARG A 217 -7.35 -4.25 5.14
CA ARG A 217 -7.21 -3.52 6.41
C ARG A 217 -6.80 -4.50 7.51
N ASN A 218 -5.56 -4.37 8.00
CA ASN A 218 -5.05 -5.24 9.07
C ASN A 218 -5.84 -5.09 10.36
N VAL A 219 -6.12 -6.20 11.04
CA VAL A 219 -6.81 -6.21 12.34
C VAL A 219 -5.91 -6.74 13.45
N GLY A 220 -4.84 -7.44 13.11
CA GLY A 220 -3.87 -8.00 14.06
C GLY A 220 -3.69 -9.50 13.87
N MET A 221 -3.43 -10.21 14.96
CA MET A 221 -3.29 -11.66 15.00
C MET A 221 -4.40 -12.28 15.84
N ASP A 222 -4.88 -13.46 15.42
CA ASP A 222 -5.55 -14.43 16.28
C ASP A 222 -4.69 -15.69 16.32
N SER A 223 -4.06 -15.91 17.47
CA SER A 223 -2.99 -16.92 17.63
C SER A 223 -1.89 -16.68 16.57
N ASP A 224 -1.67 -17.63 15.66
CA ASP A 224 -0.68 -17.51 14.57
C ASP A 224 -1.30 -17.08 13.23
N THR A 225 -2.58 -16.67 13.23
CA THR A 225 -3.31 -16.29 12.01
C THR A 225 -3.48 -14.79 11.92
N ARG A 226 -2.93 -14.19 10.85
CA ARG A 226 -3.16 -12.77 10.52
C ARG A 226 -4.64 -12.55 10.18
N LEU A 227 -5.24 -11.52 10.79
CA LEU A 227 -6.59 -11.07 10.51
C LEU A 227 -6.58 -9.79 9.69
N TYR A 228 -7.47 -9.73 8.70
CA TYR A 228 -7.66 -8.53 7.88
C TYR A 228 -9.10 -8.44 7.36
N ILE A 229 -9.50 -7.23 7.01
CA ILE A 229 -10.79 -6.95 6.37
C ILE A 229 -10.51 -6.68 4.88
N PRO A 230 -11.08 -7.45 3.95
CA PRO A 230 -10.88 -7.22 2.53
C PRO A 230 -11.59 -5.93 2.07
N TYR A 231 -11.05 -5.27 1.04
CA TYR A 231 -11.54 -3.95 0.65
C TYR A 231 -12.98 -3.93 0.14
N TRP A 232 -13.46 -5.06 -0.38
CA TRP A 232 -14.85 -5.22 -0.83
C TRP A 232 -15.90 -5.10 0.29
N GLU A 233 -15.50 -4.98 1.55
CA GLU A 233 -16.43 -4.69 2.66
C GLU A 233 -16.78 -3.19 2.78
N ASN A 234 -16.00 -2.28 2.14
CA ASN A 234 -16.28 -0.84 2.11
C ASN A 234 -15.51 -0.11 1.00
N LEU A 235 -15.80 -0.47 -0.26
CA LEU A 235 -15.11 0.10 -1.43
C LEU A 235 -15.24 1.63 -1.55
N PRO A 236 -16.39 2.26 -1.21
CA PRO A 236 -16.51 3.71 -1.31
C PRO A 236 -15.56 4.46 -0.40
N LYS A 237 -15.25 3.92 0.78
CA LYS A 237 -14.34 4.56 1.73
C LYS A 237 -12.88 4.21 1.45
N TRP A 238 -12.60 3.00 0.97
CA TRP A 238 -11.23 2.48 0.93
C TRP A 238 -10.61 2.43 -0.46
N ALA A 239 -11.41 2.48 -1.51
CA ALA A 239 -10.96 2.47 -2.89
C ALA A 239 -11.68 3.54 -3.73
N SER A 240 -12.33 4.51 -3.08
CA SER A 240 -13.03 5.62 -3.74
C SER A 240 -13.99 5.18 -4.86
N ILE A 241 -14.60 3.99 -4.73
CA ILE A 241 -15.60 3.47 -5.68
C ILE A 241 -16.94 4.13 -5.40
N SER A 242 -17.68 4.53 -6.44
CA SER A 242 -18.97 5.15 -6.23
C SER A 242 -19.95 4.16 -5.56
N LYS A 243 -20.83 4.65 -4.68
CA LYS A 243 -21.80 3.80 -3.96
C LYS A 243 -22.71 3.02 -4.91
N GLU A 244 -23.00 3.60 -6.07
CA GLU A 244 -23.83 3.01 -7.12
C GLU A 244 -23.16 1.80 -7.79
N LYS A 245 -21.82 1.66 -7.68
CA LYS A 245 -21.03 0.58 -8.27
C LYS A 245 -20.41 -0.36 -7.24
N GLU A 246 -20.59 -0.08 -5.95
CA GLU A 246 -19.98 -0.84 -4.86
C GLU A 246 -20.30 -2.33 -4.96
N ARG A 247 -21.56 -2.70 -5.25
CA ARG A 247 -21.97 -4.10 -5.32
C ARG A 247 -21.29 -4.83 -6.46
N GLU A 248 -21.33 -4.28 -7.67
CA GLU A 248 -20.73 -4.90 -8.86
C GLU A 248 -19.21 -5.05 -8.72
N VAL A 249 -18.53 -4.03 -8.18
CA VAL A 249 -17.09 -4.10 -7.96
C VAL A 249 -16.73 -5.08 -6.83
N ALA A 250 -17.55 -5.17 -5.78
CA ALA A 250 -17.35 -6.15 -4.72
C ALA A 250 -17.52 -7.59 -5.22
N GLU A 251 -18.49 -7.85 -6.11
CA GLU A 251 -18.66 -9.14 -6.78
C GLU A 251 -17.46 -9.47 -7.67
N LEU A 252 -17.01 -8.51 -8.50
CA LEU A 252 -15.81 -8.66 -9.32
C LEU A 252 -14.58 -9.05 -8.49
N CYS A 253 -14.33 -8.35 -7.38
CA CYS A 253 -13.20 -8.64 -6.50
C CYS A 253 -13.27 -10.06 -5.92
N LYS A 254 -14.47 -10.51 -5.49
CA LYS A 254 -14.69 -11.84 -4.93
C LYS A 254 -14.52 -12.95 -5.97
N ASP A 255 -14.98 -12.72 -7.20
CA ASP A 255 -14.82 -13.67 -8.30
C ASP A 255 -13.34 -13.89 -8.62
N TYR A 256 -12.58 -12.80 -8.77
CA TYR A 256 -11.14 -12.85 -9.03
C TYR A 256 -10.33 -13.42 -7.85
N ASN A 257 -10.74 -13.15 -6.60
CA ASN A 257 -10.20 -13.86 -5.44
C ASN A 257 -10.46 -15.38 -5.53
N GLY A 258 -11.68 -15.79 -5.90
CA GLY A 258 -12.04 -17.19 -6.08
C GLY A 258 -11.19 -17.90 -7.13
N ILE A 259 -10.95 -17.25 -8.27
CA ILE A 259 -10.08 -17.76 -9.34
C ILE A 259 -8.64 -17.91 -8.83
N LEU A 260 -8.09 -16.88 -8.18
CA LEU A 260 -6.73 -16.92 -7.65
C LEU A 260 -6.55 -18.03 -6.60
N LEU A 261 -7.46 -18.13 -5.63
CA LEU A 261 -7.38 -19.17 -4.61
C LEU A 261 -7.59 -20.57 -5.20
N GLY A 262 -8.38 -20.69 -6.28
CA GLY A 262 -8.53 -21.93 -7.05
C GLY A 262 -7.21 -22.36 -7.68
N LEU A 263 -6.55 -21.44 -8.39
CA LEU A 263 -5.23 -21.64 -9.00
C LEU A 263 -4.21 -22.09 -7.96
N LEU A 264 -4.08 -21.36 -6.84
CA LEU A 264 -3.10 -21.69 -5.81
C LEU A 264 -3.33 -23.06 -5.16
N LYS A 265 -4.61 -23.47 -4.99
CA LYS A 265 -4.96 -24.78 -4.43
C LYS A 265 -4.69 -25.93 -5.39
N GLN A 266 -4.88 -25.72 -6.69
CA GLN A 266 -4.58 -26.74 -7.71
C GLN A 266 -3.10 -27.11 -7.71
N GLU A 267 -2.24 -26.13 -7.42
CA GLU A 267 -0.78 -26.29 -7.28
C GLU A 267 -0.33 -26.59 -5.85
N GLU A 268 -1.25 -27.03 -4.98
CA GLU A 268 -0.97 -27.46 -3.61
C GLU A 268 -0.33 -26.39 -2.68
N TYR A 269 -0.43 -25.10 -3.01
CA TYR A 269 0.06 -24.04 -2.13
C TYR A 269 -0.83 -23.86 -0.88
N ASP A 270 -0.19 -23.61 0.27
CA ASP A 270 -0.92 -23.42 1.54
C ASP A 270 -1.53 -22.01 1.66
N VAL A 271 -2.71 -21.84 1.08
CA VAL A 271 -3.46 -20.57 1.11
C VAL A 271 -3.82 -20.08 2.52
N ARG A 272 -3.73 -20.92 3.56
CA ARG A 272 -3.99 -20.48 4.95
C ARG A 272 -2.94 -19.48 5.43
N LYS A 273 -1.74 -19.49 4.84
CA LYS A 273 -0.67 -18.53 5.14
C LYS A 273 -0.99 -17.10 4.69
N ILE A 274 -1.97 -16.91 3.80
CA ILE A 274 -2.39 -15.56 3.37
C ILE A 274 -2.98 -14.79 4.55
N GLY A 275 -3.70 -15.49 5.43
CA GLY A 275 -4.42 -14.95 6.59
C GLY A 275 -5.91 -15.31 6.53
N ARG A 276 -6.66 -14.80 7.49
CA ARG A 276 -8.11 -15.00 7.59
C ARG A 276 -8.83 -13.66 7.42
N MET A 277 -9.70 -13.61 6.42
CA MET A 277 -10.63 -12.50 6.22
C MET A 277 -11.65 -12.46 7.35
N ILE A 278 -11.93 -11.26 7.85
CA ILE A 278 -13.03 -10.98 8.77
C ILE A 278 -13.93 -9.89 8.21
N LYS A 279 -15.17 -9.83 8.70
CA LYS A 279 -16.14 -8.82 8.27
C LYS A 279 -15.89 -7.48 8.94
N TYR A 280 -16.26 -6.42 8.24
CA TYR A 280 -16.31 -5.09 8.82
C TYR A 280 -17.65 -4.87 9.54
N GLU A 281 -17.61 -4.44 10.80
CA GLU A 281 -18.81 -4.15 11.60
C GLU A 281 -19.08 -2.63 11.71
N GLY A 282 -18.05 -1.80 11.47
CA GLY A 282 -18.07 -0.34 11.63
C GLY A 282 -18.83 0.44 10.55
N GLY A 283 -20.12 0.19 10.39
CA GLY A 283 -20.98 0.93 9.46
C GLY A 283 -22.47 0.68 9.63
N LYS A 284 -22.87 0.04 10.73
CA LYS A 284 -24.27 -0.14 11.13
C LYS A 284 -24.68 0.90 12.17
#